data_AF-A0A1V1WWU2-F1
#
_entry.id   AF-A0A1V1WWU2-F1
#
_cell.length_a   1.000
_cell.length_b   1.000
_cell.length_c   1.000
_cell.angle_alpha   90.00
_cell.angle_beta   90.00
_cell.angle_gamma   90.00
#
_symmetry.space_group_name_H-M   'P 1'
#
loop_
_entity.id
_entity.type
_entity.pdbx_description
1 polymer ?
#
loop_
_entity_poly.entity_id
_entity_poly.type
_entity_poly.pdbx_seq_one_letter_code
_entity_poly.pdbx_strand_id
1 'polypeptide(L)' 'MGRQIEAVYEDGVLKPLDPLKLKEHEKVKLTLEEAESVVRATSGIFTGLDHRTIDDIALSPKFLPEES' A
#
# COMPACT_ATOMS: atom_id res chain seq x y z
N MET A 1 17.46 -13.29 4.19
CA MET A 1 16.40 -13.52 3.18
C MET A 1 15.07 -13.17 3.86
N GLY A 2 14.32 -12.23 3.28
CA GLY A 2 12.98 -11.88 3.77
C GLY A 2 11.91 -12.65 3.00
N ARG A 3 10.73 -12.83 3.60
CA ARG A 3 9.54 -13.39 2.95
C ARG A 3 8.46 -12.31 3.00
N GLN A 4 7.78 -12.06 1.87
CA GLN A 4 6.56 -11.25 1.86
C GLN A 4 5.38 -12.10 2.35
N ILE A 5 4.53 -11.48 3.16
CA ILE A 5 3.34 -12.07 3.76
C ILE A 5 2.19 -11.12 3.43
N GLU A 6 1.13 -11.67 2.86
CA GLU A 6 -0.11 -10.93 2.61
C GLU A 6 -0.96 -10.95 3.87
N ALA A 7 -1.52 -9.80 4.21
CA ALA A 7 -2.32 -9.60 5.42
C ALA A 7 -3.36 -8.51 5.19
N VAL A 8 -4.51 -8.66 5.85
CA VAL A 8 -5.56 -7.63 5.87
C VAL A 8 -5.46 -6.86 7.19
N TYR A 9 -5.61 -5.55 7.11
CA TYR A 9 -5.72 -4.71 8.30
C TYR A 9 -7.18 -4.57 8.72
N GLU A 10 -7.54 -5.19 9.85
CA GLU A 10 -8.90 -5.16 10.40
C GLU A 10 -8.88 -4.85 11.89
N ASP A 11 -9.75 -3.95 12.33
CA ASP A 11 -9.90 -3.57 13.75
C ASP A 11 -8.59 -3.16 14.45
N GLY A 12 -7.67 -2.53 13.70
CA GLY A 12 -6.39 -2.10 14.25
C GLY A 12 -5.28 -3.16 14.23
N VAL A 13 -5.55 -4.35 13.68
CA VAL A 13 -4.65 -5.51 13.72
C VAL A 13 -4.37 -6.03 12.30
N LEU A 14 -3.10 -6.30 11.99
CA LEU A 14 -2.71 -7.00 10.75
C LEU A 14 -2.96 -8.51 10.92
N LYS A 15 -3.90 -9.05 10.13
CA LYS A 15 -4.25 -10.46 10.10
C LYS A 15 -3.69 -11.11 8.83
N PRO A 16 -2.74 -12.06 8.92
CA PRO A 16 -2.20 -12.71 7.74
C PRO A 16 -3.27 -13.56 7.04
N LEU A 17 -3.23 -13.62 5.71
CA LEU A 17 -4.14 -14.46 4.93
C LEU A 17 -3.89 -15.96 5.16
N ASP A 18 -2.63 -16.32 5.42
CA ASP A 18 -2.19 -17.68 5.69
C ASP A 18 -1.58 -17.83 7.09
N PRO A 19 -1.71 -19.02 7.72
CA PRO A 19 -1.04 -19.32 8.98
C PRO A 19 0.48 -19.16 8.89
N LEU A 20 1.05 -18.36 9.78
CA LEU A 20 2.48 -18.15 9.88
C LEU A 20 3.12 -19.21 10.76
N LYS A 21 4.15 -19.88 10.25
CA LYS A 21 4.98 -20.84 11.01
C LYS A 21 6.04 -20.12 11.85
N LEU A 22 5.62 -19.14 12.64
CA LEU A 22 6.47 -18.39 13.56
C LEU A 22 6.37 -19.02 14.96
N LYS A 23 7.42 -18.88 15.77
CA LYS A 23 7.37 -19.27 17.18
C LYS A 23 6.55 -18.24 17.96
N GLU A 24 5.95 -18.67 19.07
CA GLU A 24 5.33 -17.71 20.00
C GLU A 24 6.37 -16.67 20.45
N HIS A 25 5.94 -15.41 20.52
CA HIS A 25 6.77 -14.25 20.89
C HIS A 25 7.94 -13.94 19.94
N GLU A 26 7.92 -14.47 18.72
CA GLU A 26 8.93 -14.14 17.71
C GLU A 26 8.77 -12.68 17.25
N LYS A 27 9.86 -11.91 17.32
CA LYS A 27 9.88 -10.52 16.86
C LYS A 27 10.09 -10.46 15.35
N VAL A 28 9.21 -9.77 14.66
CA VAL A 28 9.30 -9.54 13.21
C VAL A 28 9.41 -8.05 12.91
N LYS A 29 9.99 -7.72 11.75
CA LYS A 29 10.00 -6.36 11.21
C LYS A 29 9.00 -6.29 10.07
N LEU A 30 8.11 -5.31 10.14
CA LEU A 30 7.16 -5.02 9.07
C LEU A 30 7.74 -3.94 8.16
N THR A 31 7.58 -4.14 6.87
CA THR A 31 7.83 -3.14 5.84
C THR A 31 6.51 -2.92 5.12
N LEU A 32 6.01 -1.70 5.11
CA LEU A 32 4.87 -1.33 4.28
C LEU A 32 5.41 -0.79 2.97
N GLU A 33 4.99 -1.40 1.87
CA GLU A 33 5.22 -0.89 0.53
C GLU A 33 3.98 -0.09 0.14
N GLU A 34 4.08 1.23 0.17
CA GLU A 34 3.04 2.07 -0.42
C GLU A 34 3.12 1.90 -1.94
N ALA A 35 2.08 1.33 -2.54
CA ALA A 35 1.99 1.30 -4.00
C ALA A 35 2.00 2.74 -4.49
N GLU A 36 3.04 3.14 -5.24
CA GLU A 36 3.06 4.45 -5.87
C GLU A 36 1.79 4.60 -6.71
N SER A 37 0.98 5.60 -6.37
CA SER A 37 -0.17 5.95 -7.18
C SER A 37 0.30 6.19 -8.62
N VAL A 38 -0.36 5.54 -9.59
CA VAL A 38 -0.07 5.69 -11.03
C VAL A 38 -0.06 7.17 -11.45
N VAL A 39 -0.81 7.99 -10.74
CA VAL A 39 -0.90 9.44 -10.90
C VAL A 39 0.41 10.15 -10.51
N ARG A 40 1.09 9.69 -9.46
CA ARG A 40 2.43 10.18 -9.09
C ARG A 40 3.50 9.72 -10.08
N ALA A 41 3.44 8.46 -10.52
CA ALA A 41 4.37 7.92 -11.52
C ALA A 41 4.27 8.63 -12.90
N THR A 42 3.11 9.21 -13.22
CA THR A 42 2.87 9.98 -14.46
C THR A 42 2.83 11.50 -14.25
N SER A 43 3.12 11.96 -13.03
CA SER A 43 3.24 13.38 -12.69
C SER A 43 4.34 14.02 -13.54
N GLY A 44 3.96 14.96 -14.39
CA GLY A 44 4.85 15.63 -15.35
C GLY A 44 4.63 15.26 -16.82
N ILE A 45 3.85 14.21 -17.13
CA ILE A 45 3.40 13.94 -18.51
C ILE A 45 2.30 14.95 -18.92
N PHE A 46 1.43 15.31 -17.98
CA PHE A 46 0.42 16.34 -18.17
C PHE A 46 0.94 17.69 -17.64
N THR A 47 1.12 18.66 -18.54
CA THR A 47 1.45 20.04 -18.17
C THR A 47 0.16 20.80 -17.82
N GLY A 48 0.16 21.51 -16.68
CA GLY A 48 -0.96 22.37 -16.26
C GLY A 48 -1.78 21.90 -15.06
N LEU A 49 -1.45 20.77 -14.45
CA LEU A 49 -1.99 20.38 -13.15
C LEU A 49 -1.00 20.78 -12.04
N ASP A 50 -1.48 21.48 -11.02
CA ASP A 50 -0.67 21.81 -9.86
C ASP A 50 -0.54 20.60 -8.91
N HIS A 51 0.50 20.59 -8.07
CA HIS A 51 0.80 19.45 -7.21
C HIS A 51 -0.33 19.06 -6.26
N ARG A 52 -1.17 20.02 -5.81
CA ARG A 52 -2.27 19.69 -4.90
C ARG A 52 -3.35 18.89 -5.62
N THR A 53 -3.68 19.30 -6.85
CA THR A 53 -4.61 18.55 -7.70
C THR A 53 -4.10 17.12 -7.97
N ILE A 54 -2.78 16.95 -8.16
CA ILE A 54 -2.16 15.64 -8.35
C ILE A 54 -2.32 14.76 -7.10
N ASP A 55 -2.02 15.30 -5.92
CA ASP A 55 -2.15 14.59 -4.65
C ASP A 55 -3.61 14.21 -4.35
N ASP A 56 -4.56 15.12 -4.60
CA ASP A 56 -5.99 14.88 -4.40
C ASP A 56 -6.51 13.73 -5.29
N ILE A 57 -6.06 13.68 -6.55
CA ILE A 57 -6.40 12.58 -7.48
C ILE A 57 -5.71 11.28 -7.05
N ALA A 58 -4.43 11.35 -6.68
CA ALA A 58 -3.64 10.19 -6.30
C ALA A 58 -4.16 9.47 -5.04
N LEU A 59 -4.70 10.24 -4.09
CA LEU A 59 -5.28 9.75 -2.83
C LEU A 59 -6.78 9.47 -2.92
N SER A 60 -7.43 9.81 -4.04
CA SER A 60 -8.87 9.63 -4.20
C SER A 60 -9.22 8.14 -4.34
N PRO A 61 -10.13 7.59 -3.50
CA PRO A 61 -10.55 6.18 -3.55
C PRO A 61 -11.09 5.73 -4.91
N LYS A 62 -11.62 6.66 -5.70
CA LYS A 62 -12.12 6.41 -7.07
C LYS A 62 -11.03 5.95 -8.05
N PHE A 63 -9.77 6.28 -7.79
CA PHE A 63 -8.63 6.03 -8.68
C PHE A 63 -7.60 5.06 -8.08
N LEU A 64 -7.87 4.55 -6.88
CA LEU A 64 -7.09 3.43 -6.35
C LEU A 64 -7.45 2.17 -7.15
N PRO A 65 -6.47 1.32 -7.47
CA PRO A 65 -6.76 0.06 -8.15
C PRO A 65 -7.75 -0.76 -7.30
N GLU A 66 -8.81 -1.27 -7.93
CA GLU A 66 -9.66 -2.27 -7.29
C GLU A 66 -8.79 -3.50 -7.06
N GLU A 67 -8.64 -3.93 -5.79
CA GLU A 67 -7.95 -5.18 -5.48
C GLU A 67 -8.64 -6.32 -6.25
N SER A 68 -7.89 -6.94 -7.17
CA SER A 68 -8.37 -8.01 -8.06
C SER A 68 -8.28 -9.39 -7.41
#